data_AF-A0A340XAE1-F1
#
_entry.id   AF-A0A340XAE1-F1
#
_cell.length_a   1.000
_cell.length_b   1.000
_cell.length_c   1.000
_cell.angle_alpha   90.00
_cell.angle_beta   90.00
_cell.angle_gamma   90.00
#
_symmetry.space_group_name_H-M   'P 1'
#
loop_
_entity.id
_entity.type
_entity.pdbx_description
1 polymer ?
#
loop_
_entity_poly.entity_id
_entity_poly.type
_entity_poly.pdbx_seq_one_letter_code
_entity_poly.pdbx_strand_id
1 'polypeptide(L)'
;MMSSVATEGKLRQAVSLQGVDPETCMIVFENHWAQVVKILEKHDPLKNTQAKYGFIPPDEASAVQNYVEHMLFLLIEEQARDAAMGPILEFVVSENIMEKLFLWSLRREFTDETKMEQLKMYEMLITQSHQPLLHHKPILKPLMMLLSSCSGTTTPTVEGKLVVLLNQLCSILAKDPSILELFFHTSEDQGAANFLIFSLLIPFIHREGTVGQQARDALLFIMSLSAENSMVAHHIVENTYFCPVLATGLSGLYSSLPAKLEEKDEEWHCLLKDDWVLLPPLVQFMNSLEFCNAVIQVAHPLIRNQLVSYIYNGFLVPVLAPALHK
;
A
#
# COMPACT_ATOMS: atom_id res chain seq x y z
N MET A 1 -26.12 -5.57 1.18
CA MET A 1 -25.16 -5.20 0.11
C MET A 1 -25.68 -4.03 -0.76
N MET A 2 -26.21 -2.95 -0.16
CA MET A 2 -26.67 -1.77 -0.92
C MET A 2 -26.10 -0.43 -0.40
N SER A 3 -25.25 -0.42 0.64
CA SER A 3 -24.71 0.83 1.21
C SER A 3 -23.33 1.24 0.69
N SER A 4 -22.56 0.35 0.04
CA SER A 4 -21.22 0.70 -0.47
C SER A 4 -21.26 1.44 -1.81
N VAL A 5 -22.27 1.19 -2.65
CA VAL A 5 -22.42 1.88 -3.94
C VAL A 5 -22.89 3.33 -3.76
N ALA A 6 -23.64 3.60 -2.69
CA ALA A 6 -24.14 4.95 -2.39
C ALA A 6 -23.03 5.90 -1.88
N THR A 7 -21.96 5.36 -1.29
CA THR A 7 -20.81 6.15 -0.81
C THR A 7 -19.89 6.53 -1.97
N GLU A 8 -19.63 5.61 -2.92
CA GLU A 8 -18.89 5.91 -4.16
C GLU A 8 -19.60 6.92 -5.06
N GLY A 9 -20.94 6.95 -5.06
CA GLY A 9 -21.72 7.93 -5.83
C GLY A 9 -21.67 9.36 -5.29
N LYS A 10 -21.47 9.55 -3.98
CA LYS A 10 -21.30 10.89 -3.35
C LYS A 10 -19.89 11.46 -3.54
N LEU A 11 -18.89 10.60 -3.70
CA LEU A 11 -17.48 10.96 -3.91
C LEU A 11 -17.21 11.80 -5.18
N ARG A 12 -18.14 11.84 -6.15
CA ARG A 12 -17.98 12.57 -7.43
C ARG A 12 -18.58 13.98 -7.47
N GLN A 13 -19.23 14.43 -6.40
CA GLN A 13 -19.75 15.81 -6.29
C GLN A 13 -18.80 16.70 -5.49
N ALA A 14 -17.49 16.63 -5.80
CA ALA A 14 -16.56 17.66 -5.36
C ALA A 14 -16.92 18.96 -6.07
N VAL A 15 -17.38 19.94 -5.31
CA VAL A 15 -17.55 21.32 -5.78
C VAL A 15 -16.16 21.82 -6.12
N SER A 16 -15.87 22.04 -7.42
CA SER A 16 -14.62 22.64 -7.86
C SER A 16 -14.38 23.93 -7.08
N LEU A 17 -13.24 24.02 -6.38
CA LEU A 17 -12.84 25.24 -5.66
C LEU A 17 -12.26 26.31 -6.61
N GLN A 18 -12.38 26.13 -7.92
CA GLN A 18 -11.93 27.11 -8.91
C GLN A 18 -12.60 28.47 -8.68
N GLY A 19 -11.77 29.46 -8.34
CA GLY A 19 -12.20 30.84 -8.09
C GLY A 19 -12.58 31.15 -6.65
N VAL A 20 -12.50 30.18 -5.73
CA VAL A 20 -12.60 30.45 -4.29
C VAL A 20 -11.29 31.06 -3.81
N ASP A 21 -11.40 32.10 -2.99
CA ASP A 21 -10.25 32.76 -2.39
C ASP A 21 -9.53 31.83 -1.39
N PRO A 22 -8.19 31.63 -1.48
CA PRO A 22 -7.49 30.70 -0.59
C PRO A 22 -7.53 31.04 0.89
N GLU A 23 -7.65 32.33 1.26
CA GLU A 23 -7.81 32.73 2.65
C GLU A 23 -9.13 32.21 3.21
N THR A 24 -10.20 32.24 2.39
CA THR A 24 -11.49 31.63 2.73
C THR A 24 -11.36 30.11 2.93
N CYS A 25 -10.68 29.41 2.02
CA CYS A 25 -10.43 27.96 2.17
C CYS A 25 -9.68 27.64 3.46
N MET A 26 -8.65 28.43 3.77
CA MET A 26 -7.86 28.30 5.00
C MET A 26 -8.71 28.49 6.26
N ILE A 27 -9.53 29.55 6.33
CA ILE A 27 -10.42 29.80 7.45
C ILE A 27 -11.41 28.64 7.65
N VAL A 28 -11.97 28.10 6.56
CA VAL A 28 -12.87 26.95 6.64
C VAL A 28 -12.13 25.71 7.13
N PHE A 29 -10.90 25.48 6.68
CA PHE A 29 -10.05 24.38 7.15
C PHE A 29 -9.77 24.47 8.66
N GLU A 30 -9.33 25.65 9.14
CA GLU A 30 -9.05 25.89 10.55
C GLU A 30 -10.29 25.70 11.42
N ASN A 31 -11.46 26.16 10.96
CA ASN A 31 -12.72 25.97 11.67
C ASN A 31 -13.07 24.48 11.82
N HIS A 32 -12.94 23.68 10.76
CA HIS A 32 -13.14 22.24 10.84
C HIS A 32 -12.13 21.59 11.79
N TRP A 33 -10.86 21.97 11.69
CA TRP A 33 -9.82 21.44 12.57
C TRP A 33 -10.07 21.77 14.04
N ALA A 34 -10.53 22.99 14.35
CA ALA A 34 -10.89 23.39 15.72
C ALA A 34 -12.00 22.50 16.30
N GLN A 35 -13.00 22.10 15.50
CA GLN A 35 -14.02 21.15 15.94
C GLN A 35 -13.44 19.75 16.19
N VAL A 36 -12.55 19.28 15.33
CA VAL A 36 -11.86 17.99 15.49
C VAL A 36 -11.02 18.01 16.77
N VAL A 37 -10.16 19.02 16.96
CA VAL A 37 -9.30 19.15 18.15
C VAL A 37 -10.13 19.16 19.43
N LYS A 38 -11.26 19.89 19.46
CA LYS A 38 -12.15 19.90 20.63
C LYS A 38 -12.64 18.51 21.03
N ILE A 39 -12.97 17.66 20.06
CA ILE A 39 -13.37 16.27 20.32
C ILE A 39 -12.16 15.41 20.73
N LEU A 40 -11.03 15.58 20.04
CA LEU A 40 -9.79 14.85 20.34
C LEU A 40 -9.30 15.09 21.77
N GLU A 41 -9.28 16.34 22.21
CA GLU A 41 -8.84 16.75 23.55
C GLU A 41 -9.81 16.28 24.64
N LYS A 42 -11.11 16.26 24.35
CA LYS A 42 -12.13 15.74 25.28
C LYS A 42 -11.84 14.30 25.69
N HIS A 43 -11.25 13.49 24.81
CA HIS A 43 -10.91 12.09 25.05
C HIS A 43 -9.40 11.84 25.16
N ASP A 44 -8.60 12.88 25.36
CA ASP A 44 -7.18 12.74 25.64
C ASP A 44 -6.96 12.52 27.14
N PRO A 45 -6.46 11.35 27.60
CA PRO A 45 -6.21 11.11 29.02
C PRO A 45 -5.21 12.09 29.66
N LEU A 46 -4.34 12.72 28.87
CA LEU A 46 -3.40 13.73 29.36
C LEU A 46 -4.07 15.09 29.59
N LYS A 47 -5.19 15.37 28.91
CA LYS A 47 -5.93 16.64 29.02
C LYS A 47 -7.23 16.50 29.81
N ASN A 48 -7.82 15.31 29.85
CA ASN A 48 -9.05 15.01 30.57
C ASN A 48 -8.90 13.71 31.38
N THR A 49 -8.84 13.84 32.70
CA THR A 49 -8.72 12.72 33.64
C THR A 49 -9.95 11.80 33.67
N GLN A 50 -11.08 12.23 33.11
CA GLN A 50 -12.30 11.43 33.00
C GLN A 50 -12.39 10.64 31.68
N ALA A 51 -11.44 10.83 30.75
CA ALA A 51 -11.42 10.13 29.47
C ALA A 51 -11.20 8.63 29.69
N LYS A 52 -12.11 7.80 29.17
CA LYS A 52 -11.96 6.34 29.15
C LYS A 52 -11.26 5.93 27.87
N TYR A 53 -10.17 5.17 27.99
CA TYR A 53 -9.51 4.59 26.82
C TYR A 53 -10.47 3.67 26.06
N GLY A 54 -10.41 3.67 24.73
CA GLY A 54 -11.20 2.80 23.85
C GLY A 54 -12.64 3.26 23.58
N PHE A 55 -13.33 3.91 24.53
CA PHE A 55 -14.75 4.27 24.36
C PHE A 55 -14.93 5.71 23.85
N ILE A 56 -15.33 5.84 22.58
CA ILE A 56 -15.69 7.11 21.95
C ILE A 56 -17.13 7.01 21.42
N PRO A 57 -18.02 7.96 21.76
CA PRO A 57 -19.39 7.96 21.25
C PRO A 57 -19.43 7.89 19.72
N PRO A 58 -20.29 7.05 19.11
CA PRO A 58 -20.35 6.89 17.65
C PRO A 58 -20.68 8.19 16.89
N ASP A 59 -21.49 9.06 17.49
CA ASP A 59 -21.83 10.38 16.97
C ASP A 59 -20.62 11.31 16.92
N GLU A 60 -19.77 11.29 17.95
CA GLU A 60 -18.52 12.07 17.97
C GLU A 60 -17.48 11.51 17.01
N ALA A 61 -17.37 10.18 16.91
CA ALA A 61 -16.51 9.54 15.92
C ALA A 61 -16.94 9.90 14.48
N SER A 62 -18.24 9.86 14.19
CA SER A 62 -18.78 10.27 12.89
C SER A 62 -18.58 11.77 12.63
N ALA A 63 -18.74 12.62 13.64
CA ALA A 63 -18.47 14.05 13.51
C ALA A 63 -17.01 14.33 13.14
N VAL A 64 -16.06 13.67 13.80
CA VAL A 64 -14.63 13.77 13.44
C VAL A 64 -14.40 13.31 12.00
N GLN A 65 -14.98 12.19 11.59
CA GLN A 65 -14.85 11.68 10.22
C GLN A 65 -15.35 12.69 9.18
N ASN A 66 -16.54 13.28 9.39
CA ASN A 66 -17.11 14.25 8.47
C ASN A 66 -16.26 15.53 8.37
N TYR A 67 -15.77 16.04 9.50
CA TYR A 67 -14.91 17.22 9.50
C TYR A 67 -13.57 16.95 8.82
N VAL A 68 -12.96 15.80 9.09
CA VAL A 68 -11.72 15.38 8.44
C VAL A 68 -11.94 15.22 6.94
N GLU A 69 -13.05 14.62 6.51
CA GLU A 69 -13.38 14.49 5.08
C GLU A 69 -13.42 15.86 4.38
N HIS A 70 -14.09 16.87 4.97
CA HIS A 70 -14.08 18.23 4.43
C HIS A 70 -12.68 18.87 4.41
N MET A 71 -11.89 18.66 5.46
CA MET A 71 -10.49 19.12 5.50
C MET A 71 -9.65 18.50 4.37
N LEU A 72 -9.82 17.20 4.11
CA LEU A 72 -9.10 16.50 3.04
C LEU A 72 -9.46 17.07 1.66
N PHE A 73 -10.73 17.38 1.41
CA PHE A 73 -11.12 18.01 0.14
C PHE A 73 -10.44 19.36 -0.08
N LEU A 74 -10.39 20.21 0.95
CA LEU A 74 -9.70 21.49 0.86
C LEU A 74 -8.19 21.33 0.62
N LEU A 75 -7.56 20.36 1.28
CA LEU A 75 -6.13 20.07 1.09
C LEU A 75 -5.82 19.49 -0.30
N ILE A 76 -6.68 18.60 -0.82
CA ILE A 76 -6.53 17.97 -2.14
C ILE A 76 -6.57 19.03 -3.25
N GLU A 77 -7.55 19.93 -3.19
CA GLU A 77 -7.78 20.98 -4.18
C GLU A 77 -6.80 22.16 -4.05
N GLU A 78 -6.02 22.24 -2.95
CA GLU A 78 -5.07 23.32 -2.75
C GLU A 78 -3.90 23.24 -3.75
N GLN A 79 -3.71 24.31 -4.51
CA GLN A 79 -2.58 24.47 -5.43
C GLN A 79 -1.45 25.28 -4.81
N ALA A 80 -0.21 24.89 -5.08
CA ALA A 80 0.98 25.66 -4.75
C ALA A 80 1.02 26.98 -5.55
N ARG A 81 1.37 28.09 -4.89
CA ARG A 81 1.65 29.39 -5.54
C ARG A 81 3.16 29.59 -5.61
N ASP A 82 3.70 29.93 -6.77
CA ASP A 82 5.11 30.27 -6.99
C ASP A 82 6.11 29.23 -6.43
N ALA A 83 5.78 27.93 -6.55
CA ALA A 83 6.55 26.80 -6.00
C ALA A 83 6.70 26.79 -4.46
N ALA A 84 5.95 27.63 -3.75
CA ALA A 84 5.82 27.58 -2.30
C ALA A 84 4.72 26.60 -1.87
N MET A 85 4.89 26.05 -0.68
CA MET A 85 3.88 25.26 0.01
C MET A 85 2.58 26.07 0.17
N GLY A 86 1.44 25.46 -0.12
CA GLY A 86 0.14 26.09 0.13
C GLY A 86 -0.13 26.27 1.63
N PRO A 87 -0.92 27.29 2.03
CA PRO A 87 -1.16 27.61 3.43
C PRO A 87 -1.84 26.49 4.23
N ILE A 88 -2.74 25.71 3.62
CA ILE A 88 -3.39 24.56 4.26
C ILE A 88 -2.36 23.46 4.47
N LEU A 89 -1.53 23.15 3.47
CA LEU A 89 -0.46 22.17 3.62
C LEU A 89 0.55 22.60 4.71
N GLU A 90 0.93 23.89 4.74
CA GLU A 90 1.80 24.45 5.77
C GLU A 90 1.20 24.29 7.17
N PHE A 91 -0.09 24.55 7.31
CA PHE A 91 -0.82 24.34 8.56
C PHE A 91 -0.87 22.84 8.95
N VAL A 92 -1.17 21.94 8.01
CA VAL A 92 -1.18 20.49 8.23
C VAL A 92 0.16 19.98 8.76
N VAL A 93 1.25 20.47 8.16
CA VAL A 93 2.64 20.11 8.51
C VAL A 93 3.03 20.68 9.87
N SER A 94 2.79 21.97 10.10
CA SER A 94 3.15 22.65 11.36
C SER A 94 2.37 22.10 12.56
N GLU A 95 1.08 21.82 12.39
CA GLU A 95 0.22 21.28 13.44
C GLU A 95 0.30 19.76 13.61
N ASN A 96 1.09 19.06 12.79
CA ASN A 96 1.20 17.59 12.77
C ASN A 96 -0.19 16.91 12.75
N ILE A 97 -1.10 17.41 11.90
CA ILE A 97 -2.51 16.99 11.88
C ILE A 97 -2.62 15.48 11.61
N MET A 98 -1.83 14.97 10.66
CA MET A 98 -1.85 13.55 10.29
C MET A 98 -1.41 12.64 11.46
N GLU A 99 -0.42 13.05 12.26
CA GLU A 99 0.01 12.30 13.45
C GLU A 99 -1.08 12.29 14.52
N LYS A 100 -1.71 13.45 14.78
CA LYS A 100 -2.81 13.57 15.75
C LYS A 100 -4.01 12.68 15.35
N LEU A 101 -4.36 12.63 14.07
CA LEU A 101 -5.43 11.75 13.55
C LEU A 101 -5.06 10.26 13.65
N PHE A 102 -3.81 9.91 13.37
CA PHE A 102 -3.32 8.54 13.54
C PHE A 102 -3.36 8.12 15.03
N LEU A 103 -2.86 8.94 15.94
CA LEU A 103 -2.91 8.63 17.38
C LEU A 103 -4.35 8.55 17.91
N TRP A 104 -5.25 9.38 17.39
CA TRP A 104 -6.67 9.29 17.70
C TRP A 104 -7.27 7.95 17.30
N SER A 105 -6.98 7.46 16.09
CA SER A 105 -7.44 6.14 15.65
C SER A 105 -6.88 5.00 16.50
N LEU A 106 -5.61 5.09 16.91
CA LEU A 106 -4.98 4.08 17.77
C LEU A 106 -5.65 3.96 19.15
N ARG A 107 -6.17 5.08 19.69
CA ARG A 107 -6.90 5.10 20.97
C ARG A 107 -8.26 4.38 20.90
N ARG A 108 -8.83 4.20 19.70
CA ARG A 108 -10.13 3.54 19.45
C ARG A 108 -9.98 2.04 19.18
N GLU A 109 -9.08 1.36 19.90
CA GLU A 109 -8.76 -0.08 19.73
C GLU A 109 -8.21 -0.45 18.35
N PHE A 110 -8.04 0.52 17.45
CA PHE A 110 -7.49 0.38 16.10
C PHE A 110 -8.11 -0.79 15.31
N THR A 111 -9.43 -0.80 15.30
CA THR A 111 -10.23 -1.81 14.61
C THR A 111 -10.02 -1.77 13.09
N ASP A 112 -10.42 -2.84 12.40
CA ASP A 112 -10.32 -2.90 10.94
C ASP A 112 -11.11 -1.80 10.23
N GLU A 113 -12.21 -1.32 10.81
CA GLU A 113 -12.95 -0.17 10.31
C GLU A 113 -12.08 1.09 10.33
N THR A 114 -11.40 1.35 11.46
CA THR A 114 -10.53 2.52 11.60
C THR A 114 -9.28 2.41 10.73
N LYS A 115 -8.72 1.21 10.53
CA LYS A 115 -7.65 0.97 9.54
C LYS A 115 -8.13 1.32 8.14
N MET A 116 -9.33 0.87 7.75
CA MET A 116 -9.90 1.16 6.44
C MET A 116 -10.13 2.65 6.22
N GLU A 117 -10.58 3.39 7.23
CA GLU A 117 -10.72 4.85 7.17
C GLU A 117 -9.38 5.55 6.91
N GLN A 118 -8.34 5.18 7.66
CA GLN A 118 -6.99 5.74 7.51
C GLN A 118 -6.37 5.40 6.15
N LEU A 119 -6.50 4.14 5.69
CA LEU A 119 -5.99 3.72 4.38
C LEU A 119 -6.70 4.46 3.23
N LYS A 120 -8.02 4.65 3.31
CA LYS A 120 -8.79 5.43 2.33
C LYS A 120 -8.38 6.89 2.31
N MET A 121 -8.18 7.49 3.48
CA MET A 121 -7.69 8.87 3.61
C MET A 121 -6.35 9.05 2.90
N TYR A 122 -5.36 8.18 3.19
CA TYR A 122 -4.06 8.27 2.54
C TYR A 122 -4.12 8.00 1.04
N GLU A 123 -4.92 7.03 0.59
CA GLU A 123 -5.14 6.79 -0.84
C GLU A 123 -5.67 8.03 -1.55
N MET A 124 -6.69 8.69 -1.00
CA MET A 124 -7.22 9.94 -1.55
C MET A 124 -6.13 11.01 -1.64
N LEU A 125 -5.39 11.22 -0.54
CA LEU A 125 -4.34 12.23 -0.47
C LEU A 125 -3.24 12.02 -1.50
N ILE A 126 -2.71 10.80 -1.65
CA ILE A 126 -1.59 10.55 -2.56
C ILE A 126 -2.01 10.49 -4.04
N THR A 127 -3.29 10.21 -4.33
CA THR A 127 -3.76 10.06 -5.71
C THR A 127 -4.39 11.32 -6.29
N GLN A 128 -4.93 12.20 -5.45
CA GLN A 128 -5.72 13.34 -5.92
C GLN A 128 -5.08 14.70 -5.63
N SER A 129 -4.21 14.82 -4.64
CA SER A 129 -3.66 16.12 -4.25
C SER A 129 -2.78 16.73 -5.34
N HIS A 130 -2.91 18.04 -5.55
CA HIS A 130 -2.07 18.77 -6.49
C HIS A 130 -0.64 18.99 -6.00
N GLN A 131 -0.45 19.03 -4.67
CA GLN A 131 0.85 19.26 -4.04
C GLN A 131 1.53 17.92 -3.66
N PRO A 132 2.88 17.86 -3.65
CA PRO A 132 3.62 16.62 -3.48
C PRO A 132 3.76 16.22 -2.00
N LEU A 133 2.64 15.86 -1.36
CA LEU A 133 2.49 15.68 0.10
C LEU A 133 3.54 14.79 0.77
N LEU A 134 4.01 13.73 0.09
CA LEU A 134 4.96 12.75 0.66
C LEU A 134 6.37 13.30 0.88
N HIS A 135 6.69 14.49 0.36
CA HIS A 135 7.95 15.17 0.66
C HIS A 135 8.01 15.71 2.10
N HIS A 136 6.88 15.74 2.81
CA HIS A 136 6.80 16.31 4.15
C HIS A 136 6.80 15.21 5.21
N LYS A 137 7.84 15.20 6.06
CA LYS A 137 8.00 14.23 7.16
C LYS A 137 6.75 14.12 8.07
N PRO A 138 6.04 15.22 8.44
CA PRO A 138 4.82 15.13 9.25
C PRO A 138 3.65 14.38 8.59
N ILE A 139 3.69 14.17 7.27
CA ILE A 139 2.71 13.34 6.53
C ILE A 139 3.26 11.94 6.33
N LEU A 140 4.55 11.83 5.98
CA LEU A 140 5.21 10.56 5.72
C LEU A 140 5.32 9.65 6.96
N LYS A 141 5.67 10.21 8.12
CA LYS A 141 5.87 9.41 9.34
C LYS A 141 4.58 8.73 9.82
N PRO A 142 3.42 9.40 9.92
CA PRO A 142 2.18 8.73 10.32
C PRO A 142 1.69 7.72 9.27
N LEU A 143 1.97 7.94 7.98
CA LEU A 143 1.75 6.92 6.94
C LEU A 143 2.57 5.66 7.24
N MET A 144 3.86 5.80 7.56
CA MET A 144 4.72 4.65 7.88
C MET A 144 4.25 3.91 9.13
N MET A 145 3.80 4.63 10.15
CA MET A 145 3.20 4.03 11.35
C MET A 145 1.90 3.28 11.02
N LEU A 146 1.05 3.83 10.15
CA LEU A 146 -0.14 3.15 9.65
C LEU A 146 0.22 1.86 8.92
N LEU A 147 1.15 1.91 7.97
CA LEU A 147 1.59 0.72 7.23
C LEU A 147 2.16 -0.35 8.16
N SER A 148 2.95 0.03 9.17
CA SER A 148 3.49 -0.93 10.14
C SER A 148 2.39 -1.54 11.01
N SER A 149 1.38 -0.75 11.39
CA SER A 149 0.24 -1.24 12.17
C SER A 149 -0.67 -2.20 11.39
N CYS A 150 -0.56 -2.21 10.06
CA CYS A 150 -1.20 -3.19 9.19
C CYS A 150 -0.33 -4.45 8.96
N SER A 151 0.89 -4.52 9.52
CA SER A 151 1.75 -5.71 9.42
C SER A 151 1.22 -6.81 10.35
N GLY A 152 0.43 -7.73 9.80
CA GLY A 152 -0.13 -8.88 10.53
C GLY A 152 -1.55 -8.66 11.06
N THR A 153 -2.25 -9.77 11.32
CA THR A 153 -3.63 -9.82 11.88
C THR A 153 -4.59 -8.80 11.25
N THR A 154 -4.68 -8.81 9.93
CA THR A 154 -5.63 -8.00 9.15
C THR A 154 -6.63 -8.90 8.44
N THR A 155 -7.89 -8.47 8.38
CA THR A 155 -8.88 -9.17 7.54
C THR A 155 -8.56 -9.00 6.05
N PRO A 156 -9.03 -9.91 5.18
CA PRO A 156 -8.81 -9.83 3.73
C PRO A 156 -9.26 -8.50 3.10
N THR A 157 -10.25 -7.83 3.69
CA THR A 157 -10.72 -6.52 3.26
C THR A 157 -9.69 -5.42 3.50
N VAL A 158 -9.06 -5.41 4.68
CA VAL A 158 -7.97 -4.47 5.01
C VAL A 158 -6.73 -4.77 4.16
N GLU A 159 -6.39 -6.05 3.99
CA GLU A 159 -5.26 -6.47 3.14
C GLU A 159 -5.43 -5.97 1.70
N GLY A 160 -6.63 -6.13 1.12
CA GLY A 160 -6.90 -5.64 -0.23
C GLY A 160 -6.68 -4.14 -0.35
N LYS A 161 -7.15 -3.34 0.62
CA LYS A 161 -6.95 -1.88 0.60
C LYS A 161 -5.51 -1.47 0.86
N LEU A 162 -4.81 -2.17 1.75
CA LEU A 162 -3.40 -1.97 2.03
C LEU A 162 -2.57 -2.17 0.76
N VAL A 163 -2.79 -3.27 0.02
CA VAL A 163 -2.02 -3.56 -1.20
C VAL A 163 -2.29 -2.53 -2.30
N VAL A 164 -3.51 -2.01 -2.42
CA VAL A 164 -3.81 -0.88 -3.32
C VAL A 164 -2.94 0.34 -2.98
N LEU A 165 -2.91 0.72 -1.69
CA LEU A 165 -2.12 1.86 -1.24
C LEU A 165 -0.61 1.63 -1.46
N LEU A 166 -0.09 0.44 -1.13
CA LEU A 166 1.30 0.07 -1.37
C LEU A 166 1.67 0.14 -2.86
N ASN A 167 0.78 -0.32 -3.74
CA ASN A 167 0.99 -0.24 -5.19
C ASN A 167 1.09 1.21 -5.69
N GLN A 168 0.20 2.09 -5.21
CA GLN A 168 0.24 3.51 -5.54
C GLN A 168 1.52 4.18 -5.03
N LEU A 169 1.94 3.87 -3.80
CA LEU A 169 3.20 4.36 -3.25
C LEU A 169 4.40 3.90 -4.08
N CYS A 170 4.44 2.64 -4.51
CA CYS A 170 5.50 2.14 -5.38
C CYS A 170 5.53 2.87 -6.74
N SER A 171 4.37 3.17 -7.31
CA SER A 171 4.25 3.95 -8.54
C SER A 171 4.78 5.38 -8.37
N ILE A 172 4.50 6.03 -7.23
CA ILE A 172 5.03 7.35 -6.89
C ILE A 172 6.55 7.30 -6.72
N LEU A 173 7.07 6.34 -5.94
CA LEU A 173 8.50 6.16 -5.72
C LEU A 173 9.30 5.91 -7.02
N ALA A 174 8.71 5.17 -7.95
CA ALA A 174 9.34 4.93 -9.26
C ALA A 174 9.36 6.18 -10.15
N LYS A 175 8.40 7.09 -10.00
CA LYS A 175 8.34 8.37 -10.75
C LYS A 175 9.17 9.46 -10.11
N ASP A 176 9.32 9.42 -8.79
CA ASP A 176 10.04 10.42 -8.01
C ASP A 176 10.99 9.74 -7.01
N PRO A 177 12.23 9.42 -7.46
CA PRO A 177 13.23 8.78 -6.62
C PRO A 177 13.68 9.62 -5.42
N SER A 178 13.44 10.94 -5.40
CA SER A 178 13.85 11.80 -4.28
C SER A 178 13.08 11.47 -2.98
N ILE A 179 11.84 11.02 -3.12
CA ILE A 179 11.00 10.57 -2.00
C ILE A 179 11.57 9.30 -1.38
N LEU A 180 12.22 8.45 -2.17
CA LEU A 180 12.81 7.19 -1.69
C LEU A 180 13.82 7.42 -0.57
N GLU A 181 14.68 8.43 -0.70
CA GLU A 181 15.63 8.80 0.34
C GLU A 181 14.91 9.18 1.64
N LEU A 182 13.77 9.87 1.56
CA LEU A 182 12.99 10.23 2.75
C LEU A 182 12.41 8.98 3.44
N PHE A 183 12.00 7.95 2.69
CA PHE A 183 11.58 6.67 3.27
C PHE A 183 12.73 5.95 3.99
N PHE A 184 13.94 5.99 3.43
CA PHE A 184 15.13 5.44 4.10
C PHE A 184 15.50 6.23 5.36
N HIS A 185 15.58 7.56 5.30
CA HIS A 185 16.00 8.38 6.46
C HIS A 185 14.95 8.46 7.58
N THR A 186 13.65 8.34 7.26
CA THR A 186 12.59 8.31 8.30
C THR A 186 12.67 7.03 9.14
N SER A 187 13.44 6.03 8.70
CA SER A 187 13.58 4.73 9.36
C SER A 187 14.84 4.56 10.23
N GLU A 188 15.76 5.53 10.24
CA GLU A 188 17.02 5.45 11.01
C GLU A 188 16.81 5.34 12.53
N ASP A 189 15.71 5.90 13.07
CA ASP A 189 15.35 5.76 14.49
C ASP A 189 14.81 4.35 14.86
N GLN A 190 14.59 3.45 13.88
CA GLN A 190 13.97 2.14 14.08
C GLN A 190 14.71 0.93 13.50
N GLY A 191 15.94 1.07 13.00
CA GLY A 191 16.94 0.00 12.76
C GLY A 191 16.59 -1.21 11.86
N ALA A 192 15.31 -1.43 11.52
CA ALA A 192 14.78 -2.61 10.84
C ALA A 192 13.65 -2.26 9.84
N ALA A 193 13.28 -0.98 9.71
CA ALA A 193 12.19 -0.51 8.86
C ALA A 193 12.65 -0.10 7.43
N ASN A 194 13.91 -0.40 7.08
CA ASN A 194 14.66 0.16 5.96
C ASN A 194 14.03 -0.02 4.57
N PHE A 195 13.01 -0.86 4.41
CA PHE A 195 12.10 -0.78 3.26
C PHE A 195 10.74 -1.41 3.54
N LEU A 196 10.02 -0.89 4.55
CA LEU A 196 8.74 -1.42 5.04
C LEU A 196 7.73 -1.74 3.92
N ILE A 197 7.57 -0.84 2.94
CA ILE A 197 6.65 -1.02 1.80
C ILE A 197 6.92 -2.35 1.08
N PHE A 198 8.18 -2.64 0.79
CA PHE A 198 8.59 -3.86 0.12
C PHE A 198 8.34 -5.09 0.99
N SER A 199 8.72 -5.04 2.26
CA SER A 199 8.51 -6.13 3.21
C SER A 199 7.03 -6.49 3.37
N LEU A 200 6.14 -5.50 3.36
CA LEU A 200 4.69 -5.70 3.43
C LEU A 200 4.12 -6.36 2.18
N LEU A 201 4.76 -6.22 1.02
CA LEU A 201 4.30 -6.81 -0.24
C LEU A 201 4.68 -8.29 -0.40
N ILE A 202 5.79 -8.73 0.22
CA ILE A 202 6.32 -10.10 0.08
C ILE A 202 5.27 -11.19 0.38
N PRO A 203 4.47 -11.12 1.46
CA PRO A 203 3.48 -12.15 1.78
C PRO A 203 2.38 -12.32 0.72
N PHE A 204 2.18 -11.33 -0.16
CA PHE A 204 1.11 -11.33 -1.16
C PHE A 204 1.56 -11.83 -2.55
N ILE A 205 2.86 -12.03 -2.78
CA ILE A 205 3.44 -12.36 -4.10
C ILE A 205 2.75 -13.56 -4.77
N HIS A 206 2.59 -14.65 -4.01
CA HIS A 206 2.03 -15.90 -4.53
C HIS A 206 0.51 -16.01 -4.33
N ARG A 207 -0.15 -14.96 -3.81
CA ARG A 207 -1.61 -14.98 -3.65
C ARG A 207 -2.32 -14.85 -5.00
N GLU A 208 -3.52 -15.41 -5.04
CA GLU A 208 -4.40 -15.33 -6.20
C GLU A 208 -5.19 -14.01 -6.25
N GLY A 209 -5.85 -13.79 -7.38
CA GLY A 209 -6.75 -12.66 -7.57
C GLY A 209 -6.04 -11.30 -7.62
N THR A 210 -6.84 -10.25 -7.41
CA THR A 210 -6.41 -8.86 -7.57
C THR A 210 -5.34 -8.46 -6.55
N VAL A 211 -5.41 -8.97 -5.32
CA VAL A 211 -4.45 -8.66 -4.25
C VAL A 211 -3.05 -9.15 -4.64
N GLY A 212 -2.93 -10.41 -5.07
CA GLY A 212 -1.64 -10.92 -5.51
C GLY A 212 -1.12 -10.20 -6.76
N GLN A 213 -2.01 -9.88 -7.70
CA GLN A 213 -1.61 -9.17 -8.92
C GLN A 213 -1.07 -7.77 -8.61
N GLN A 214 -1.81 -6.98 -7.81
CA GLN A 214 -1.36 -5.64 -7.42
C GLN A 214 -0.06 -5.67 -6.63
N ALA A 215 0.16 -6.69 -5.80
CA ALA A 215 1.42 -6.85 -5.09
C ALA A 215 2.59 -7.12 -6.04
N ARG A 216 2.40 -7.99 -7.05
CA ARG A 216 3.40 -8.25 -8.09
C ARG A 216 3.68 -7.00 -8.92
N ASP A 217 2.66 -6.28 -9.35
CA ASP A 217 2.80 -5.02 -10.09
C ASP A 217 3.55 -3.96 -9.27
N ALA A 218 3.25 -3.86 -7.97
CA ALA A 218 3.93 -2.95 -7.05
C ALA A 218 5.43 -3.27 -6.94
N LEU A 219 5.74 -4.56 -6.78
CA LEU A 219 7.12 -5.04 -6.69
C LEU A 219 7.88 -4.84 -8.00
N LEU A 220 7.23 -4.89 -9.18
CA LEU A 220 7.89 -4.58 -10.46
C LEU A 220 8.33 -3.11 -10.56
N PHE A 221 7.58 -2.16 -9.98
CA PHE A 221 8.05 -0.78 -9.87
C PHE A 221 9.34 -0.69 -9.06
N ILE A 222 9.40 -1.39 -7.92
CA ILE A 222 10.58 -1.44 -7.06
C ILE A 222 11.76 -2.13 -7.77
N MET A 223 11.52 -3.24 -8.47
CA MET A 223 12.57 -3.92 -9.24
C MET A 223 13.14 -3.01 -10.32
N SER A 224 12.27 -2.29 -11.04
CA SER A 224 12.71 -1.33 -12.05
C SER A 224 13.54 -0.20 -11.42
N LEU A 225 13.11 0.34 -10.27
CA LEU A 225 13.86 1.35 -9.51
C LEU A 225 15.23 0.83 -9.05
N SER A 226 15.33 -0.45 -8.68
CA SER A 226 16.61 -1.05 -8.27
C SER A 226 17.66 -1.06 -9.39
N ALA A 227 17.23 -1.10 -10.66
CA ALA A 227 18.16 -1.08 -11.80
C ALA A 227 18.93 0.24 -11.88
N GLU A 228 18.32 1.33 -11.41
CA GLU A 228 18.90 2.68 -11.40
C GLU A 228 19.48 3.06 -10.03
N ASN A 229 19.10 2.36 -8.96
CA ASN A 229 19.53 2.64 -7.60
C ASN A 229 20.17 1.41 -6.93
N SER A 230 21.51 1.40 -6.89
CA SER A 230 22.27 0.29 -6.30
C SER A 230 22.02 0.11 -4.79
N MET A 231 21.64 1.15 -4.05
CA MET A 231 21.33 1.02 -2.62
C MET A 231 20.10 0.15 -2.41
N VAL A 232 19.04 0.36 -3.21
CA VAL A 232 17.84 -0.48 -3.22
C VAL A 232 18.21 -1.92 -3.58
N ALA A 233 19.06 -2.11 -4.59
CA ALA A 233 19.49 -3.44 -5.02
C ALA A 233 20.24 -4.22 -3.92
N HIS A 234 21.21 -3.58 -3.26
CA HIS A 234 21.93 -4.22 -2.14
C HIS A 234 20.98 -4.50 -0.98
N HIS A 235 20.09 -3.56 -0.66
CA HIS A 235 19.12 -3.77 0.40
C HIS A 235 18.25 -5.01 0.15
N ILE A 236 17.70 -5.17 -1.05
CA ILE A 236 16.88 -6.33 -1.42
C ILE A 236 17.69 -7.63 -1.30
N VAL A 237 18.92 -7.67 -1.81
CA VAL A 237 19.75 -8.88 -1.84
C VAL A 237 20.22 -9.30 -0.44
N GLU A 238 20.58 -8.34 0.41
CA GLU A 238 21.27 -8.59 1.67
C GLU A 238 20.33 -8.61 2.87
N ASN A 239 19.25 -7.84 2.84
CA ASN A 239 18.39 -7.59 4.00
C ASN A 239 16.97 -8.16 3.84
N THR A 240 16.68 -8.84 2.73
CA THR A 240 15.35 -9.42 2.48
C THR A 240 15.43 -10.86 2.01
N TYR A 241 14.33 -11.60 2.17
CA TYR A 241 14.19 -12.99 1.69
C TYR A 241 13.48 -13.07 0.33
N PHE A 242 13.48 -12.00 -0.45
CA PHE A 242 12.68 -11.90 -1.70
C PHE A 242 12.99 -13.01 -2.71
N CYS A 243 14.26 -13.16 -3.14
CA CYS A 243 14.64 -14.17 -4.12
C CYS A 243 14.40 -15.62 -3.64
N PRO A 244 14.77 -16.00 -2.40
CA PRO A 244 14.41 -17.30 -1.84
C PRO A 244 12.90 -17.59 -1.82
N VAL A 245 12.07 -16.60 -1.43
CA VAL A 245 10.61 -16.74 -1.35
C VAL A 245 10.00 -16.96 -2.73
N LEU A 246 10.51 -16.27 -3.76
CA LEU A 246 10.08 -16.48 -5.15
C LEU A 246 10.37 -17.89 -5.63
N ALA A 247 11.62 -18.33 -5.53
CA ALA A 247 12.03 -19.65 -6.00
C ALA A 247 11.34 -20.80 -5.24
N THR A 248 11.21 -20.68 -3.92
CA THR A 248 10.54 -21.69 -3.09
C THR A 248 9.04 -21.74 -3.39
N GLY A 249 8.41 -20.58 -3.60
CA GLY A 249 7.01 -20.51 -4.00
C GLY A 249 6.74 -21.16 -5.36
N LEU A 250 7.62 -20.99 -6.34
CA LEU A 250 7.51 -21.71 -7.63
C LEU A 250 7.49 -23.23 -7.44
N SER A 251 8.40 -23.77 -6.62
CA SER A 251 8.42 -25.21 -6.33
C SER A 251 7.13 -25.69 -5.64
N GLY A 252 6.60 -24.92 -4.70
CA GLY A 252 5.34 -25.21 -4.01
C GLY A 252 4.12 -25.18 -4.94
N LEU A 253 4.04 -24.15 -5.79
CA LEU A 253 2.97 -24.00 -6.77
C LEU A 253 3.01 -25.09 -7.84
N TYR A 254 4.20 -25.42 -8.34
CA TYR A 254 4.39 -26.53 -9.27
C TYR A 254 3.93 -27.87 -8.68
N SER A 255 4.27 -28.13 -7.40
CA SER A 255 3.85 -29.35 -6.71
C SER A 255 2.34 -29.43 -6.47
N SER A 256 1.65 -28.28 -6.53
CA SER A 256 0.20 -28.17 -6.37
C SER A 256 -0.55 -28.32 -7.70
N LEU A 257 0.17 -28.42 -8.83
CA LEU A 257 -0.45 -28.68 -10.13
C LEU A 257 -1.08 -30.08 -10.16
N PRO A 258 -2.23 -30.23 -10.83
CA PRO A 258 -2.88 -31.53 -10.96
C PRO A 258 -1.98 -32.49 -11.75
N ALA A 259 -1.80 -33.71 -11.24
CA ALA A 259 -0.98 -34.73 -11.91
C ALA A 259 -1.62 -35.28 -13.20
N LYS A 260 -2.92 -35.04 -13.39
CA LYS A 260 -3.69 -35.40 -14.57
C LYS A 260 -4.67 -34.28 -14.90
N LEU A 261 -4.87 -34.04 -16.18
CA LEU A 261 -5.90 -33.13 -16.65
C LEU A 261 -7.14 -33.96 -16.99
N GLU A 262 -8.33 -33.47 -16.67
CA GLU A 262 -9.57 -34.14 -17.05
C GLU A 262 -9.76 -33.98 -18.56
N GLU A 263 -9.74 -35.09 -19.29
CA GLU A 263 -9.99 -35.13 -20.73
C GLU A 263 -11.44 -34.71 -21.02
N LYS A 264 -11.62 -33.63 -21.78
CA LYS A 264 -12.95 -33.08 -22.09
C LYS A 264 -13.64 -33.80 -23.26
N ASP A 265 -12.88 -34.28 -24.24
CA ASP A 265 -13.38 -34.95 -25.45
C ASP A 265 -12.23 -35.68 -26.19
N GLU A 266 -12.54 -36.59 -27.13
CA GLU A 266 -11.55 -37.31 -27.95
C GLU A 266 -10.72 -36.37 -28.86
N GLU A 267 -11.21 -35.16 -29.13
CA GLU A 267 -10.51 -34.14 -29.92
C GLU A 267 -9.57 -33.25 -29.08
N TRP A 268 -9.52 -33.43 -27.76
CA TRP A 268 -8.72 -32.57 -26.88
C TRP A 268 -7.25 -33.01 -26.85
N HIS A 269 -6.41 -32.31 -27.63
CA HIS A 269 -5.00 -32.64 -27.83
C HIS A 269 -4.02 -31.57 -27.32
N CYS A 270 -4.51 -30.41 -26.88
CA CYS A 270 -3.69 -29.36 -26.32
C CYS A 270 -4.47 -28.50 -25.31
N LEU A 271 -3.74 -27.91 -24.36
CA LEU A 271 -4.26 -26.93 -23.42
C LEU A 271 -4.41 -25.58 -24.12
N LEU A 272 -5.63 -25.09 -24.31
CA LEU A 272 -5.90 -23.77 -24.85
C LEU A 272 -6.03 -22.72 -23.75
N LYS A 273 -6.02 -21.44 -24.17
CA LYS A 273 -6.17 -20.30 -23.25
C LYS A 273 -7.51 -20.29 -22.50
N ASP A 274 -8.54 -20.94 -23.02
CA ASP A 274 -9.83 -21.04 -22.32
C ASP A 274 -9.82 -22.20 -21.32
N ASP A 275 -8.96 -23.21 -21.50
CA ASP A 275 -8.84 -24.36 -20.62
C ASP A 275 -8.04 -24.04 -19.36
N TRP A 276 -6.87 -23.40 -19.50
CA TRP A 276 -6.01 -23.11 -18.35
C TRP A 276 -6.62 -22.08 -17.36
N VAL A 277 -7.56 -21.22 -17.80
CA VAL A 277 -8.21 -20.21 -16.96
C VAL A 277 -9.18 -20.88 -15.98
N LEU A 278 -9.67 -22.06 -16.34
CA LEU A 278 -10.51 -22.91 -15.51
C LEU A 278 -9.70 -23.77 -14.54
N LEU A 279 -8.36 -23.68 -14.55
CA LEU A 279 -7.45 -24.41 -13.66
C LEU A 279 -6.71 -23.43 -12.73
N PRO A 280 -7.29 -23.04 -11.58
CA PRO A 280 -6.70 -22.06 -10.67
C PRO A 280 -5.24 -22.35 -10.28
N PRO A 281 -4.85 -23.60 -9.94
CA PRO A 281 -3.45 -23.91 -9.61
C PRO A 281 -2.47 -23.62 -10.75
N LEU A 282 -2.90 -23.86 -12.00
CA LEU A 282 -2.09 -23.56 -13.19
C LEU A 282 -1.97 -22.05 -13.41
N VAL A 283 -3.08 -21.30 -13.28
CA VAL A 283 -3.07 -19.84 -13.34
C VAL A 283 -2.12 -19.26 -12.29
N GLN A 284 -2.18 -19.77 -11.06
CA GLN A 284 -1.34 -19.32 -9.96
C GLN A 284 0.15 -19.60 -10.22
N PHE A 285 0.49 -20.80 -10.69
CA PHE A 285 1.85 -21.15 -11.08
C PHE A 285 2.35 -20.25 -12.22
N MET A 286 1.55 -20.05 -13.27
CA MET A 286 1.90 -19.20 -14.41
C MET A 286 2.13 -17.75 -13.98
N ASN A 287 1.25 -17.17 -13.15
CA ASN A 287 1.41 -15.81 -12.64
C ASN A 287 2.73 -15.65 -11.86
N SER A 288 3.10 -16.64 -11.04
CA SER A 288 4.34 -16.62 -10.27
C SER A 288 5.58 -16.77 -11.18
N LEU A 289 5.51 -17.63 -12.19
CA LEU A 289 6.58 -17.85 -13.15
C LEU A 289 6.80 -16.63 -14.04
N GLU A 290 5.72 -16.04 -14.57
CA GLU A 290 5.73 -14.80 -15.34
C GLU A 290 6.31 -13.65 -14.53
N PHE A 291 5.95 -13.55 -13.25
CA PHE A 291 6.51 -12.55 -12.35
C PHE A 291 8.01 -12.75 -12.12
N CYS A 292 8.47 -13.99 -11.87
CA CYS A 292 9.90 -14.28 -11.76
C CYS A 292 10.66 -13.85 -13.03
N ASN A 293 10.10 -14.16 -14.21
CA ASN A 293 10.68 -13.74 -15.48
C ASN A 293 10.70 -12.21 -15.62
N ALA A 294 9.61 -11.51 -15.29
CA ALA A 294 9.56 -10.05 -15.32
C ALA A 294 10.61 -9.42 -14.39
N VAL A 295 10.76 -9.92 -13.16
CA VAL A 295 11.80 -9.49 -12.21
C VAL A 295 13.20 -9.66 -12.84
N ILE A 296 13.48 -10.81 -13.45
CA ILE A 296 14.78 -11.08 -14.12
C ILE A 296 15.07 -10.08 -15.23
N GLN A 297 14.04 -9.61 -15.94
CA GLN A 297 14.20 -8.69 -17.07
C GLN A 297 14.44 -7.24 -16.63
N VAL A 298 13.80 -6.78 -15.55
CA VAL A 298 13.80 -5.35 -15.17
C VAL A 298 14.69 -5.02 -13.97
N ALA A 299 15.08 -6.00 -13.15
CA ALA A 299 15.82 -5.74 -11.91
C ALA A 299 17.31 -5.52 -12.11
N HIS A 300 17.95 -4.94 -11.09
CA HIS A 300 19.41 -4.83 -11.00
C HIS A 300 20.11 -6.19 -11.18
N PRO A 301 21.29 -6.27 -11.85
CA PRO A 301 22.00 -7.53 -12.08
C PRO A 301 22.26 -8.37 -10.82
N LEU A 302 22.47 -7.73 -9.66
CA LEU A 302 22.65 -8.45 -8.38
C LEU A 302 21.42 -9.27 -8.00
N ILE A 303 20.22 -8.66 -8.01
CA ILE A 303 18.95 -9.34 -7.73
C ILE A 303 18.71 -10.42 -8.77
N ARG A 304 18.90 -10.09 -10.05
CA ARG A 304 18.73 -11.02 -11.17
C ARG A 304 19.57 -12.28 -11.00
N ASN A 305 20.87 -12.12 -10.75
CA ASN A 305 21.80 -13.24 -10.62
C ASN A 305 21.45 -14.12 -9.42
N GLN A 306 21.05 -13.50 -8.29
CA GLN A 306 20.62 -14.23 -7.10
C GLN A 306 19.32 -15.00 -7.36
N LEU A 307 18.31 -14.38 -7.97
CA LEU A 307 17.04 -15.02 -8.31
C LEU A 307 17.23 -16.19 -9.28
N VAL A 308 18.00 -15.99 -10.35
CA VAL A 308 18.31 -17.06 -11.31
C VAL A 308 19.01 -18.23 -10.62
N SER A 309 19.96 -17.95 -9.72
CA SER A 309 20.65 -18.99 -8.95
C SER A 309 19.67 -19.78 -8.07
N TYR A 310 18.75 -19.11 -7.36
CA TYR A 310 17.75 -19.78 -6.53
C TYR A 310 16.74 -20.58 -7.37
N ILE A 311 16.29 -20.06 -8.51
CA ILE A 311 15.37 -20.80 -9.40
C ILE A 311 16.08 -22.02 -9.99
N TYR A 312 17.32 -21.88 -10.43
CA TYR A 312 18.09 -22.99 -11.00
C TYR A 312 18.31 -24.11 -9.96
N ASN A 313 18.87 -23.75 -8.81
CA ASN A 313 19.26 -24.71 -7.77
C ASN A 313 18.07 -25.21 -6.93
N GLY A 314 17.00 -24.44 -6.82
CA GLY A 314 15.84 -24.73 -5.96
C GLY A 314 14.60 -25.25 -6.68
N PHE A 315 14.48 -25.02 -8.00
CA PHE A 315 13.30 -25.43 -8.77
C PHE A 315 13.67 -26.23 -10.03
N LEU A 316 14.47 -25.67 -10.94
CA LEU A 316 14.71 -26.30 -12.25
C LEU A 316 15.43 -27.65 -12.13
N VAL A 317 16.55 -27.70 -11.39
CA VAL A 317 17.33 -28.93 -11.22
C VAL A 317 16.64 -29.94 -10.29
N PRO A 318 16.17 -29.57 -9.08
CA PRO A 318 15.63 -30.57 -8.15
C PRO A 318 14.16 -30.96 -8.39
N VAL A 319 13.34 -30.10 -9.00
CA VAL A 319 11.89 -30.33 -9.15
C VAL A 319 11.50 -30.60 -10.60
N LEU A 320 11.83 -29.68 -11.51
CA LEU A 320 11.36 -29.78 -12.90
C LEU A 320 12.10 -30.85 -13.70
N ALA A 321 13.44 -30.90 -13.62
CA ALA A 321 14.22 -31.85 -14.40
C ALA A 321 13.85 -33.33 -14.12
N PRO A 322 13.68 -33.78 -12.86
CA PRO A 322 13.22 -35.15 -12.60
C PRO A 322 11.80 -35.44 -13.09
N ALA A 323 10.92 -34.42 -13.15
CA ALA A 323 9.56 -34.58 -13.62
C ALA A 323 9.47 -34.78 -15.14
N LEU A 324 10.42 -34.22 -15.91
CA LEU A 324 10.50 -34.38 -17.37
C LEU A 324 11.08 -35.72 -17.83
N HIS A 325 11.78 -36.43 -16.94
CA HIS A 325 12.37 -37.75 -17.23
C HIS A 325 11.48 -38.93 -16.80
N LYS A 326 10.26 -38.66 -16.33
CA LYS A 326 9.25 -39.67 -15.99
C LYS A 326 8.27 -39.85 -17.14
#